data_AF-A0A7J8UX67-F1
#
_entry.id   AF-A0A7J8UX67-F1
#
_cell.length_a   1.000
_cell.length_b   1.000
_cell.length_c   1.000
_cell.angle_alpha   90.00
_cell.angle_beta   90.00
_cell.angle_gamma   90.00
#
_symmetry.space_group_name_H-M   'P 1'
#
loop_
_entity.id
_entity.type
_entity.pdbx_description
1 polymer ?
#
loop_
_entity_poly.entity_id
_entity_poly.type
_entity_poly.pdbx_seq_one_letter_code
_entity_poly.pdbx_strand_id
1 'polypeptide(L)'
;NRSDHTRTKPHHSHPFRNVNGLKNAGIWLEASETSCLADISFNRYFFVGKLRLPPITIDDSTMNLIAYEMCPDFYNNNFTVTSYIGFLDSLIDEAEDVKELRDAGILYNRLGSDKEVAKLIKKMNMDLVPSLMIYRHVKLQIHDHHNNMWIRYPAQVYRTFFRTRWTFFAFVGAIGALFIGALQAYYTIHQPK
;
A
#
# COMPACT_ATOMS: atom_id res chain seq x y z
N ASN A 1 -29.09 -27.09 -22.99
CA ASN A 1 -28.10 -27.42 -21.95
C ASN A 1 -26.98 -26.37 -22.03
N ARG A 2 -27.18 -25.20 -21.41
CA ARG A 2 -26.28 -24.04 -21.52
C ARG A 2 -25.73 -23.77 -20.12
N SER A 3 -24.54 -24.27 -19.86
CA SER A 3 -23.82 -24.03 -18.61
C SER A 3 -23.23 -22.63 -18.65
N ASP A 4 -23.90 -21.69 -17.98
CA ASP A 4 -23.33 -20.40 -17.59
C ASP A 4 -22.15 -20.66 -16.66
N HIS A 5 -20.95 -20.68 -17.23
CA HIS A 5 -19.72 -20.55 -16.46
C HIS A 5 -19.59 -19.09 -16.00
N THR A 6 -20.29 -18.74 -14.92
CA THR A 6 -19.93 -17.61 -14.08
C THR A 6 -18.57 -17.93 -13.47
N ARG A 7 -17.52 -17.52 -14.18
CA ARG A 7 -16.14 -17.64 -13.75
C ARG A 7 -15.90 -16.61 -12.64
N THR A 8 -16.30 -16.95 -11.42
CA THR A 8 -15.95 -16.20 -10.21
C THR A 8 -14.43 -16.26 -10.06
N LYS A 9 -13.76 -15.15 -10.38
CA LYS A 9 -12.32 -15.02 -10.22
C LYS A 9 -11.96 -15.20 -8.72
N PRO A 10 -10.86 -15.86 -8.38
CA PRO A 10 -10.34 -15.80 -7.04
C PRO A 10 -10.07 -14.33 -6.71
N HIS A 11 -10.70 -13.84 -5.63
CA HIS A 11 -10.34 -12.58 -5.01
C HIS A 11 -8.88 -12.72 -4.53
N HIS A 12 -7.93 -12.41 -5.40
CA HIS A 12 -6.60 -12.07 -4.95
C HIS A 12 -6.77 -10.81 -4.12
N SER A 13 -6.70 -10.98 -2.81
CA SER A 13 -6.68 -9.93 -1.82
C SER A 13 -5.47 -9.04 -2.08
N HIS A 14 -5.63 -8.08 -2.98
CA HIS A 14 -4.67 -7.00 -3.12
C HIS A 14 -4.71 -6.20 -1.81
N PRO A 15 -3.58 -6.11 -1.07
CA PRO A 15 -3.55 -5.40 0.22
C PRO A 15 -3.82 -3.90 0.08
N PHE A 16 -3.83 -3.39 -1.16
CA PHE A 16 -4.02 -1.99 -1.53
C PHE A 16 -5.24 -1.92 -2.43
N ARG A 17 -6.26 -1.20 -1.97
CA ARG A 17 -7.59 -1.21 -2.58
C ARG A 17 -7.69 -0.23 -3.74
N ASN A 18 -6.91 0.86 -3.71
CA ASN A 18 -6.83 1.95 -4.68
C ASN A 18 -5.83 3.03 -4.19
N VAL A 19 -5.70 4.14 -4.91
CA VAL A 19 -4.90 5.32 -4.54
C VAL A 19 -5.23 5.81 -3.14
N ASN A 20 -6.53 5.89 -2.80
CA ASN A 20 -6.94 6.32 -1.46
C ASN A 20 -6.46 5.37 -0.36
N GLY A 21 -6.51 4.06 -0.62
CA GLY A 21 -5.94 3.05 0.28
C GLY A 21 -4.44 3.22 0.50
N LEU A 22 -3.69 3.60 -0.54
CA LEU A 22 -2.26 3.91 -0.41
C LEU A 22 -2.03 5.15 0.45
N LYS A 23 -2.76 6.24 0.21
CA LYS A 23 -2.65 7.46 1.01
C LYS A 23 -2.95 7.21 2.49
N ASN A 24 -4.00 6.45 2.78
CA ASN A 24 -4.36 6.07 4.15
C ASN A 24 -3.29 5.20 4.83
N ALA A 25 -2.50 4.47 4.05
CA ALA A 25 -1.35 3.70 4.52
C ALA A 25 -0.04 4.54 4.58
N GLY A 26 -0.13 5.86 4.44
CA GLY A 26 1.02 6.77 4.46
C GLY A 26 1.92 6.66 3.22
N ILE A 27 1.37 6.18 2.10
CA ILE A 27 2.09 6.02 0.83
C ILE A 27 1.69 7.14 -0.12
N TRP A 28 2.67 7.94 -0.54
CA TRP A 28 2.49 9.03 -1.49
C TRP A 28 2.85 8.58 -2.90
N LEU A 29 2.11 9.09 -3.87
CA LEU A 29 2.36 8.88 -5.29
C LEU A 29 3.24 10.01 -5.84
N GLU A 30 4.20 9.67 -6.68
CA GLU A 30 5.11 10.62 -7.32
C GLU A 30 5.39 10.16 -8.76
N ALA A 31 5.47 11.08 -9.70
CA ALA A 31 5.92 10.78 -11.06
C ALA A 31 7.39 10.35 -11.05
N SER A 32 7.73 9.29 -11.80
CA SER A 32 9.13 8.96 -12.08
C SER A 32 9.73 9.99 -13.05
N GLU A 33 11.04 10.18 -12.96
CA GLU A 33 11.80 11.01 -13.90
C GLU A 33 11.92 10.34 -15.28
N THR A 34 11.69 9.03 -15.36
CA THR A 34 11.77 8.27 -16.61
C THR A 34 10.39 7.97 -17.19
N SER A 35 10.32 7.90 -18.51
CA SER A 35 9.16 7.41 -19.24
C SER A 35 9.17 5.88 -19.44
N CYS A 36 10.11 5.18 -18.80
CA CYS A 36 10.23 3.73 -18.93
C CYS A 36 9.18 3.04 -18.05
N LEU A 37 8.20 2.38 -18.64
CA LEU A 37 7.10 1.75 -17.88
C LEU A 37 7.54 0.65 -16.91
N ALA A 38 8.75 0.11 -17.07
CA ALA A 38 9.34 -0.85 -16.12
C ALA A 38 9.90 -0.17 -14.85
N ASP A 39 10.14 1.14 -14.88
CA ASP A 39 10.76 1.91 -13.80
C ASP A 39 9.75 2.35 -12.74
N ILE A 40 9.11 1.36 -12.12
CA ILE A 40 8.33 1.57 -10.91
C ILE A 40 9.22 1.30 -9.71
N SER A 41 9.27 2.25 -8.77
CA SER A 41 10.04 2.09 -7.53
C SER A 41 9.23 2.46 -6.30
N PHE A 42 9.53 1.79 -5.19
CA PHE A 42 8.94 2.11 -3.90
C PHE A 42 10.04 2.36 -2.87
N ASN A 43 10.03 3.56 -2.29
CA ASN A 43 10.98 3.98 -1.28
C ASN A 43 10.26 4.16 0.05
N ARG A 44 10.84 3.59 1.11
CA ARG A 44 10.31 3.67 2.47
C ARG A 44 11.20 4.53 3.34
N TYR A 45 10.60 5.51 4.00
CA TYR A 45 11.23 6.38 4.98
C TYR A 45 10.42 6.35 6.27
N PHE A 46 10.90 5.62 7.29
CA PHE A 46 10.17 5.41 8.55
C PHE A 46 8.74 4.87 8.31
N PHE A 47 7.75 5.72 8.57
CA PHE A 47 6.31 5.47 8.44
C PHE A 47 5.73 6.03 7.15
N VAL A 48 6.56 6.51 6.22
CA VAL A 48 6.11 7.10 4.96
C VAL A 48 6.63 6.25 3.81
N GLY A 49 5.75 5.86 2.90
CA GLY A 49 6.10 5.25 1.63
C GLY A 49 6.03 6.29 0.51
N LYS A 50 6.89 6.14 -0.50
CA LYS A 50 6.80 6.87 -1.77
C LYS A 50 6.78 5.85 -2.89
N LEU A 51 5.68 5.80 -3.64
CA LEU A 51 5.53 4.98 -4.83
C LEU A 51 5.73 5.88 -6.05
N ARG A 52 6.80 5.62 -6.80
CA ARG A 52 7.15 6.35 -8.01
C ARG A 52 6.69 5.59 -9.24
N LEU A 53 5.99 6.28 -10.12
CA LEU A 53 5.34 5.70 -11.29
C LEU A 53 5.72 6.47 -12.58
N PRO A 54 6.13 5.77 -13.65
CA PRO A 54 6.39 6.39 -14.95
C PRO A 54 5.17 7.14 -15.48
N PRO A 55 5.30 8.39 -15.92
CA PRO A 55 4.19 9.12 -16.51
C PRO A 55 3.68 8.43 -17.77
N ILE A 56 2.35 8.32 -17.93
CA ILE A 56 1.71 7.74 -19.11
C ILE A 56 0.60 8.65 -19.64
N THR A 57 0.48 8.70 -20.96
CA THR A 57 -0.67 9.33 -21.62
C THR A 57 -1.66 8.25 -22.05
N ILE A 58 -2.91 8.37 -21.62
CA ILE A 58 -3.99 7.49 -22.04
C ILE A 58 -4.67 8.12 -23.25
N ASP A 59 -4.42 7.53 -24.42
CA ASP A 59 -4.95 7.91 -25.73
C ASP A 59 -5.08 6.67 -26.67
N ASP A 60 -5.45 6.91 -27.92
CA ASP A 60 -5.57 5.86 -28.94
C ASP A 60 -4.25 5.13 -29.21
N SER A 61 -3.10 5.80 -29.03
CA SER A 61 -1.79 5.18 -29.22
C SER A 61 -1.50 4.14 -28.14
N THR A 62 -1.88 4.42 -26.88
CA THR A 62 -1.79 3.46 -25.79
C THR A 62 -2.70 2.26 -26.02
N MET A 63 -3.90 2.46 -26.56
CA MET A 63 -4.78 1.35 -26.96
C MET A 63 -4.17 0.50 -28.09
N ASN A 64 -3.55 1.15 -29.08
CA ASN A 64 -2.86 0.45 -30.17
C ASN A 64 -1.66 -0.36 -29.68
N LEU A 65 -0.90 0.15 -28.70
CA LEU A 65 0.22 -0.57 -28.08
C LEU A 65 -0.25 -1.81 -27.31
N ILE A 66 -1.35 -1.71 -26.56
CA ILE A 66 -1.95 -2.86 -25.89
C ILE A 66 -2.43 -3.89 -26.92
N ALA A 67 -3.12 -3.46 -27.97
CA ALA A 67 -3.57 -4.37 -29.03
C ALA A 67 -2.39 -5.07 -29.73
N TYR A 68 -1.27 -4.36 -29.92
CA TYR A 68 -0.04 -4.91 -30.47
C TYR A 68 0.57 -5.98 -29.56
N GLU A 69 0.69 -5.71 -28.25
CA GLU A 69 1.19 -6.70 -27.26
C GLU A 69 0.29 -7.94 -27.14
N MET A 70 -1.01 -7.79 -27.40
CA MET A 70 -2.00 -8.88 -27.33
C MET A 70 -2.07 -9.73 -28.60
N CYS A 71 -1.29 -9.38 -29.64
CA CYS A 71 -1.23 -10.16 -30.86
C CYS A 71 -0.59 -11.55 -30.61
N PRO A 72 -1.20 -12.66 -31.07
CA PRO A 72 -0.62 -14.00 -30.92
C PRO A 72 0.79 -14.16 -31.49
N ASP A 73 1.13 -13.35 -32.50
CA ASP A 73 2.44 -13.36 -33.17
C ASP A 73 3.50 -12.52 -32.44
N PHE A 74 3.20 -12.00 -31.25
CA PHE A 74 4.11 -11.18 -30.46
C PHE A 74 5.23 -12.02 -29.82
N TYR A 75 6.26 -12.29 -30.63
CA TYR A 75 7.39 -13.18 -30.31
C TYR A 75 8.18 -12.82 -29.05
N ASN A 76 8.20 -11.55 -28.65
CA ASN A 76 9.02 -11.09 -27.53
C ASN A 76 8.36 -11.30 -26.15
N ASN A 77 7.07 -11.68 -26.08
CA ASN A 77 6.32 -11.88 -24.82
C ASN A 77 6.52 -10.74 -23.78
N ASN A 78 6.85 -9.55 -24.25
CA ASN A 78 7.13 -8.39 -23.42
C ASN A 78 5.84 -7.59 -23.22
N PHE A 79 5.01 -8.02 -22.27
CA PHE A 79 3.73 -7.41 -21.93
C PHE A 79 3.89 -6.18 -21.03
N THR A 80 4.85 -5.29 -21.32
CA THR A 80 5.20 -4.19 -20.42
C THR A 80 4.05 -3.18 -20.31
N VAL A 81 3.46 -2.75 -21.43
CA VAL A 81 2.35 -1.79 -21.43
C VAL A 81 1.13 -2.41 -20.76
N THR A 82 0.77 -3.64 -21.14
CA THR A 82 -0.33 -4.42 -20.56
C THR A 82 -0.17 -4.60 -19.06
N SER A 83 1.03 -4.95 -18.60
CA SER A 83 1.29 -5.14 -17.17
C SER A 83 1.25 -3.82 -16.42
N TYR A 84 1.70 -2.73 -17.03
CA TYR A 84 1.63 -1.39 -16.44
C TYR A 84 0.18 -0.92 -16.28
N ILE A 85 -0.64 -1.11 -17.31
CA ILE A 85 -2.08 -0.85 -17.25
C ILE A 85 -2.75 -1.72 -16.18
N GLY A 86 -2.38 -2.99 -16.07
CA GLY A 86 -2.85 -3.86 -14.98
C GLY A 86 -2.38 -3.41 -13.59
N PHE A 87 -1.23 -2.74 -13.48
CA PHE A 87 -0.79 -2.11 -12.24
C PHE A 87 -1.64 -0.87 -11.92
N LEU A 88 -1.87 0.01 -12.89
CA LEU A 88 -2.74 1.18 -12.73
C LEU A 88 -4.18 0.80 -12.40
N ASP A 89 -4.73 -0.27 -12.98
CA ASP A 89 -6.06 -0.78 -12.62
C ASP A 89 -6.13 -1.17 -11.13
N SER A 90 -5.05 -1.71 -10.56
CA SER A 90 -5.01 -2.00 -9.12
C SER A 90 -4.94 -0.76 -8.22
N LEU A 91 -4.65 0.41 -8.80
CA LEU A 91 -4.68 1.70 -8.12
C LEU A 91 -6.01 2.44 -8.34
N ILE A 92 -6.72 2.18 -9.44
CA ILE A 92 -7.90 2.94 -9.86
C ILE A 92 -9.16 2.12 -9.59
N ASP A 93 -9.95 2.53 -8.62
CA ASP A 93 -11.30 1.99 -8.44
C ASP A 93 -12.36 2.95 -8.99
N GLU A 94 -12.13 4.25 -8.81
CA GLU A 94 -13.08 5.31 -9.16
C GLU A 94 -12.43 6.46 -9.95
N ALA A 95 -13.25 7.39 -10.45
CA ALA A 95 -12.76 8.56 -11.19
C ALA A 95 -11.86 9.47 -10.34
N GLU A 96 -12.07 9.51 -9.02
CA GLU A 96 -11.22 10.31 -8.12
C GLU A 96 -9.78 9.76 -8.08
N ASP A 97 -9.59 8.44 -8.14
CA ASP A 97 -8.25 7.84 -8.19
C ASP A 97 -7.49 8.25 -9.48
N VAL A 98 -8.21 8.38 -10.60
CA VAL A 98 -7.63 8.88 -11.87
C VAL A 98 -7.21 10.34 -11.74
N LYS A 99 -8.05 11.17 -11.11
CA LYS A 99 -7.72 12.56 -10.83
C LYS A 99 -6.48 12.68 -9.96
N GLU A 100 -6.38 11.86 -8.91
CA GLU A 100 -5.20 11.83 -8.03
C GLU A 100 -3.91 11.44 -8.77
N LEU A 101 -3.99 10.47 -9.68
CA LEU A 101 -2.86 10.10 -10.53
C LEU A 101 -2.47 11.22 -11.50
N ARG A 102 -3.44 11.98 -12.01
CA ARG A 102 -3.17 13.16 -12.83
C ARG A 102 -2.52 14.28 -12.03
N ASP A 103 -3.05 14.57 -10.85
CA ASP A 103 -2.54 15.62 -9.97
C ASP A 103 -1.10 15.30 -9.50
N ALA A 104 -0.75 14.01 -9.38
CA ALA A 104 0.59 13.52 -9.14
C ALA A 104 1.51 13.48 -10.40
N GLY A 105 1.01 13.87 -11.58
CA GLY A 105 1.75 13.89 -12.84
C GLY A 105 2.01 12.50 -13.45
N ILE A 106 1.32 11.46 -12.99
CA ILE A 106 1.53 10.07 -13.41
C ILE A 106 0.63 9.72 -14.60
N LEU A 107 -0.57 10.30 -14.67
CA LEU A 107 -1.54 9.99 -15.72
C LEU A 107 -1.99 11.26 -16.45
N TYR A 108 -1.81 11.28 -17.77
CA TYR A 108 -2.35 12.30 -18.66
C TYR A 108 -3.52 11.74 -19.44
N ASN A 109 -4.69 12.34 -19.27
CA ASN A 109 -5.92 11.91 -19.93
C ASN A 109 -6.13 12.71 -21.22
N ARG A 110 -6.22 12.03 -22.37
CA ARG A 110 -6.58 12.62 -23.67
C ARG A 110 -7.86 12.03 -24.29
N LEU A 111 -8.53 11.11 -23.61
CA LEU A 111 -9.70 10.39 -24.12
C LEU A 111 -11.04 10.92 -23.62
N GLY A 112 -11.04 11.86 -22.67
CA GLY A 112 -12.27 12.48 -22.17
C GLY A 112 -12.22 12.75 -20.68
N SER A 113 -13.25 12.32 -19.96
CA SER A 113 -13.38 12.48 -18.50
C SER A 113 -12.65 11.40 -17.70
N ASP A 114 -12.35 11.69 -16.44
CA ASP A 114 -11.69 10.74 -15.53
C ASP A 114 -12.49 9.45 -15.32
N LYS A 115 -13.82 9.57 -15.38
CA LYS A 115 -14.74 8.44 -15.32
C LYS A 115 -14.62 7.53 -16.54
N GLU A 116 -14.39 8.10 -17.72
CA GLU A 116 -14.20 7.33 -18.95
C GLU A 116 -12.86 6.61 -18.93
N VAL A 117 -11.80 7.25 -18.46
CA VAL A 117 -10.48 6.63 -18.28
C VAL A 117 -10.54 5.48 -17.27
N ALA A 118 -11.17 5.68 -16.11
CA ALA A 118 -11.32 4.63 -15.10
C ALA A 118 -12.05 3.40 -15.68
N LYS A 119 -13.14 3.63 -16.42
CA LYS A 119 -13.88 2.56 -17.10
C LYS A 119 -13.06 1.87 -18.19
N LEU A 120 -12.29 2.62 -18.97
CA LEU A 120 -11.46 2.08 -20.04
C LEU A 120 -10.38 1.17 -19.47
N ILE A 121 -9.63 1.63 -18.47
CA ILE A 121 -8.58 0.83 -17.79
C ILE A 121 -9.17 -0.46 -17.21
N LYS A 122 -10.32 -0.36 -16.52
CA LYS A 122 -11.02 -1.52 -15.95
C LYS A 122 -11.44 -2.52 -17.02
N LYS A 123 -12.00 -2.03 -18.13
CA LYS A 123 -12.40 -2.86 -19.28
C LYS A 123 -11.19 -3.57 -19.89
N MET A 124 -10.10 -2.83 -20.13
CA MET A 124 -8.86 -3.40 -20.66
C MET A 124 -8.35 -4.50 -19.73
N ASN A 125 -8.27 -4.26 -18.42
CA ASN A 125 -7.76 -5.27 -17.49
C ASN A 125 -8.64 -6.53 -17.36
N MET A 126 -9.94 -6.45 -17.69
CA MET A 126 -10.79 -7.66 -17.72
C MET A 126 -10.36 -8.64 -18.81
N ASP A 127 -9.92 -8.11 -19.95
CA ASP A 127 -9.54 -8.85 -21.16
C ASP A 127 -8.04 -9.19 -21.20
N LEU A 128 -7.23 -8.48 -20.40
CA LEU A 128 -5.80 -8.71 -20.29
C LEU A 128 -5.50 -9.88 -19.32
N VAL A 129 -4.40 -10.58 -19.57
CA VAL A 129 -3.72 -11.43 -18.57
C VAL A 129 -2.42 -10.74 -18.22
N PRO A 130 -2.43 -9.75 -17.29
CA PRO A 130 -1.22 -9.03 -16.94
C PRO A 130 -0.15 -10.00 -16.45
N SER A 131 1.09 -9.75 -16.80
CA SER A 131 2.18 -10.52 -16.21
C SER A 131 2.29 -10.12 -14.73
N LEU A 132 1.89 -11.04 -13.85
CA LEU A 132 1.91 -10.82 -12.40
C LEU A 132 3.32 -10.62 -11.84
N MET A 133 4.35 -10.86 -12.66
CA MET A 133 5.74 -10.93 -12.25
C MET A 133 6.50 -9.60 -12.37
N ILE A 134 6.22 -8.75 -13.38
CA ILE A 134 7.02 -7.54 -13.66
C ILE A 134 7.05 -6.62 -12.44
N TYR A 135 5.91 -6.40 -11.80
CA TYR A 135 5.80 -5.49 -10.64
C TYR A 135 5.63 -6.22 -9.30
N ARG A 136 5.91 -7.53 -9.27
CA ARG A 136 5.75 -8.34 -8.05
C ARG A 136 6.60 -7.80 -6.90
N HIS A 137 7.83 -7.38 -7.19
CA HIS A 137 8.74 -6.85 -6.18
C HIS A 137 8.17 -5.59 -5.52
N VAL A 138 7.71 -4.63 -6.31
CA VAL A 138 7.09 -3.40 -5.81
C VAL A 138 5.83 -3.71 -5.02
N LYS A 139 4.93 -4.58 -5.53
CA LYS A 139 3.73 -4.99 -4.79
C LYS A 139 4.06 -5.61 -3.43
N LEU A 140 5.13 -6.40 -3.33
CA LEU A 140 5.62 -6.95 -2.07
C LEU A 140 6.18 -5.89 -1.13
N GLN A 141 6.92 -4.91 -1.63
CA GLN A 141 7.44 -3.81 -0.81
C GLN A 141 6.31 -2.95 -0.23
N ILE A 142 5.29 -2.63 -1.04
CA ILE A 142 4.10 -1.92 -0.57
C ILE A 142 3.40 -2.78 0.51
N HIS A 143 3.23 -4.09 0.28
CA HIS A 143 2.65 -5.04 1.25
C HIS A 143 3.40 -5.07 2.57
N ASP A 144 4.73 -5.18 2.52
CA ASP A 144 5.58 -5.16 3.70
C ASP A 144 5.51 -3.82 4.44
N HIS A 145 5.45 -2.69 3.73
CA HIS A 145 5.29 -1.38 4.35
C HIS A 145 3.99 -1.30 5.15
N HIS A 146 2.87 -1.70 4.52
CA HIS A 146 1.57 -1.73 5.18
C HIS A 146 1.59 -2.64 6.41
N ASN A 147 2.06 -3.88 6.25
CA ASN A 147 2.08 -4.81 7.36
C ASN A 147 2.96 -4.31 8.53
N ASN A 148 4.11 -3.73 8.21
CA ASN A 148 4.98 -3.17 9.23
C ASN A 148 4.35 -1.95 9.94
N MET A 149 3.73 -1.04 9.18
CA MET A 149 3.01 0.14 9.69
C MET A 149 1.92 -0.26 10.67
N TRP A 150 1.07 -1.21 10.29
CA TRP A 150 -0.13 -1.54 11.05
C TRP A 150 0.09 -2.57 12.17
N ILE A 151 1.06 -3.48 12.02
CA ILE A 151 1.29 -4.55 13.00
C ILE A 151 2.55 -4.32 13.83
N ARG A 152 3.71 -4.16 13.18
CA ARG A 152 5.00 -4.20 13.88
C ARG A 152 5.29 -2.93 14.67
N TYR A 153 5.02 -1.75 14.12
CA TYR A 153 5.34 -0.51 14.83
C TYR A 153 4.49 -0.29 16.08
N PRO A 154 3.14 -0.43 16.05
CA PRO A 154 2.34 -0.31 17.25
C PRO A 154 2.76 -1.33 18.31
N ALA A 155 3.05 -2.57 17.90
CA ALA A 155 3.55 -3.60 18.81
C ALA A 155 4.91 -3.24 19.42
N GLN A 156 5.82 -2.65 18.66
CA GLN A 156 7.13 -2.20 19.14
C GLN A 156 7.00 -1.01 20.10
N VAL A 157 6.17 -0.01 19.75
CA VAL A 157 5.89 1.15 20.62
C VAL A 157 5.25 0.67 21.92
N TYR A 158 4.23 -0.20 21.84
CA TYR A 158 3.60 -0.78 23.01
C TYR A 158 4.62 -1.49 23.91
N ARG A 159 5.45 -2.38 23.36
CA ARG A 159 6.48 -3.07 24.14
C ARG A 159 7.47 -2.11 24.78
N THR A 160 7.99 -1.12 24.06
CA THR A 160 9.05 -0.25 24.59
C THR A 160 8.51 0.78 25.58
N PHE A 161 7.38 1.41 25.30
CA PHE A 161 6.77 2.41 26.18
C PHE A 161 6.11 1.75 27.39
N PHE A 162 5.24 0.76 27.19
CA PHE A 162 4.49 0.18 28.30
C PHE A 162 5.41 -0.70 29.16
N ARG A 163 6.24 -1.59 28.60
CA ARG A 163 7.10 -2.45 29.44
C ARG A 163 8.05 -1.64 30.31
N THR A 164 8.72 -0.63 29.76
CA THR A 164 9.74 0.17 30.46
C THR A 164 9.12 1.13 31.47
N ARG A 165 7.97 1.75 31.14
CA ARG A 165 7.31 2.67 32.08
C ARG A 165 6.60 1.94 33.21
N TRP A 166 5.92 0.83 32.93
CA TRP A 166 5.27 0.05 33.98
C TRP A 166 6.28 -0.59 34.93
N THR A 167 7.43 -1.05 34.43
CA THR A 167 8.52 -1.51 35.32
C THR A 167 9.08 -0.39 36.19
N PHE A 168 9.22 0.82 35.64
CA PHE A 168 9.61 1.99 36.43
C PHE A 168 8.59 2.33 37.52
N PHE A 169 7.29 2.38 37.20
CA PHE A 169 6.25 2.62 38.19
C PHE A 169 6.17 1.52 39.26
N ALA A 170 6.33 0.26 38.86
CA ALA A 170 6.37 -0.87 39.80
C ALA A 170 7.57 -0.76 40.76
N PHE A 171 8.73 -0.35 40.26
CA PHE A 171 9.92 -0.13 41.08
C PHE A 171 9.74 1.02 42.08
N VAL A 172 9.21 2.16 41.64
CA VAL A 172 8.89 3.30 42.53
C VAL A 172 7.85 2.90 43.58
N GLY A 173 6.82 2.16 43.18
CA GLY A 173 5.80 1.63 44.09
C GLY A 173 6.39 0.69 45.14
N ALA A 174 7.31 -0.19 44.76
CA ALA A 174 7.99 -1.10 45.69
C ALA A 174 8.83 -0.34 46.74
N ILE A 175 9.55 0.70 46.32
CA ILE A 175 10.28 1.60 47.24
C ILE A 175 9.30 2.29 48.21
N GLY A 176 8.19 2.83 47.69
CA GLY A 176 7.16 3.46 48.52
C GLY A 176 6.58 2.50 49.56
N ALA A 177 6.29 1.26 49.17
CA ALA A 177 5.80 0.23 50.08
C ALA A 177 6.81 -0.09 51.20
N LEU A 178 8.11 -0.12 50.90
CA LEU A 178 9.16 -0.31 51.91
C LEU A 178 9.21 0.86 52.91
N PHE A 179 9.13 2.10 52.44
CA PHE A 179 9.09 3.28 53.31
C PHE A 179 7.87 3.28 54.22
N ILE A 180 6.69 2.97 53.68
CA ILE A 180 5.46 2.86 54.46
C ILE A 180 5.60 1.76 55.52
N GLY A 181 6.12 0.59 55.14
CA GLY A 181 6.37 -0.51 56.07
C GLY A 181 7.35 -0.14 57.19
N ALA A 182 8.42 0.58 56.88
CA ALA A 182 9.40 1.05 57.86
C ALA A 182 8.78 2.06 58.84
N LEU A 183 7.98 3.01 58.34
CA LEU A 183 7.24 3.95 59.20
C LEU A 183 6.26 3.21 60.10
N GLN A 184 5.51 2.24 59.56
CA GLN A 184 4.55 1.45 60.31
C GLN A 184 5.23 0.66 61.44
N ALA A 185 6.37 0.02 61.17
CA ALA A 185 7.17 -0.67 62.18
C ALA A 185 7.71 0.30 63.25
N TYR A 186 8.21 1.46 62.83
CA TYR A 186 8.72 2.48 63.75
C TYR A 186 7.64 2.99 64.71
N TYR A 187 6.48 3.39 64.18
CA TYR A 187 5.35 3.84 64.99
C TYR A 187 4.85 2.74 65.92
N THR A 188 4.80 1.48 65.46
CA THR A 188 4.39 0.34 66.30
C THR A 188 5.33 0.12 67.49
N ILE A 189 6.64 0.30 67.30
CA ILE A 189 7.64 0.14 68.37
C ILE A 189 7.63 1.34 69.34
N HIS A 190 7.39 2.55 68.83
CA HIS A 190 7.41 3.80 69.62
C HIS A 190 6.03 4.23 70.14
N GLN A 191 4.99 3.38 70.10
CA GLN A 191 3.73 3.73 70.75
C GLN A 191 3.92 3.76 72.28
N PRO A 192 3.76 4.93 72.93
CA PRO A 192 3.73 4.98 74.39
C PRO A 192 2.46 4.28 74.89
N LYS A 193 2.60 3.50 75.98
CA LYS A 193 1.49 2.86 76.69
C LYS A 193 0.52 3.89 77.27
#